data_AF-A0A7D6VU72-F1
#
_entry.id   AF-A0A7D6VU72-F1
#
_cell.length_a   1.000
_cell.length_b   1.000
_cell.length_c   1.000
_cell.angle_alpha   90.00
_cell.angle_beta   90.00
_cell.angle_gamma   90.00
#
_symmetry.space_group_name_H-M   'P 1'
#
loop_
_entity.id
_entity.type
_entity.pdbx_description
1 polymer ?
#
loop_
_entity_poly.entity_id
_entity_poly.type
_entity_poly.pdbx_seq_one_letter_code
_entity_poly.pdbx_strand_id
1 'polypeptide(L)'
;MRKRKVLIFCVLLIIISVTTIAFLKQKYRSALEGNSIGDIIENLPIKKVVVPDESSKEDKNNNGIPDPIDIVNEARKEVERETVYKDAYYTGGYPPEGEGVCTDVIWRGFNAINVSIKELLDKDIRENLKEYRRVNSKPDPNIDFRRVLNQDIFFKRYCESLTTQLNVDDVNNLKEWQPGDIVVFVEGYEHIAIISDKRDSDGIPYVIHNSTPKASEAKLSWFNNPIYAHYRWKY
;
A
#
# COMPACT_ATOMS: atom_id res chain seq x y z
N MET A 1 -64.16 -20.33 42.74
CA MET A 1 -63.96 -18.95 42.23
C MET A 1 -62.56 -18.36 42.47
N ARG A 2 -61.90 -18.59 43.62
CA ARG A 2 -60.60 -17.97 43.98
C ARG A 2 -59.42 -18.39 43.07
N LYS A 3 -59.29 -19.69 42.71
CA LYS A 3 -58.21 -20.21 41.84
C LYS A 3 -58.23 -19.64 40.41
N ARG A 4 -59.43 -19.44 39.82
CA ARG A 4 -59.60 -18.88 38.47
C ARG A 4 -59.20 -17.40 38.41
N LYS A 5 -59.45 -16.63 39.49
CA LYS A 5 -59.01 -15.23 39.62
C LYS A 5 -57.49 -15.12 39.77
N VAL A 6 -56.86 -16.03 40.51
CA VAL A 6 -55.38 -16.10 40.64
C VAL A 6 -54.72 -16.44 39.30
N LEU A 7 -55.27 -17.40 38.56
CA LEU A 7 -54.75 -17.76 37.23
C LEU A 7 -54.82 -16.59 36.24
N ILE A 8 -55.95 -15.88 36.20
CA ILE A 8 -56.12 -14.69 35.34
C ILE A 8 -55.12 -13.59 35.72
N PHE A 9 -54.89 -13.38 37.01
CA PHE A 9 -53.93 -12.39 37.50
C PHE A 9 -52.47 -12.75 37.11
N CYS A 10 -52.08 -14.02 37.24
CA CYS A 10 -50.75 -14.48 36.81
C CYS A 10 -50.53 -14.32 35.30
N VAL A 11 -51.55 -14.62 34.48
CA VAL A 11 -51.48 -14.44 33.03
C VAL A 11 -51.33 -12.96 32.65
N LEU A 12 -52.06 -12.06 33.32
CA LEU A 12 -51.94 -10.62 33.10
C LEU A 12 -50.54 -10.10 33.47
N LEU A 13 -49.94 -10.59 34.56
CA LEU A 13 -48.56 -10.21 34.94
C LEU A 13 -47.52 -10.67 33.90
N ILE A 14 -47.70 -11.85 33.33
CA ILE A 14 -46.82 -12.36 32.27
C ILE A 14 -46.95 -11.51 30.99
N ILE A 15 -48.18 -11.13 30.62
CA ILE A 15 -48.40 -10.26 29.44
C ILE A 15 -47.76 -8.89 29.66
N ILE A 16 -47.90 -8.32 30.86
CA ILE A 16 -47.27 -7.03 31.21
C ILE A 16 -45.74 -7.15 31.17
N SER A 17 -45.15 -8.23 31.68
CA SER A 17 -43.69 -8.39 31.63
C SER A 17 -43.16 -8.58 30.21
N VAL A 18 -43.86 -9.34 29.37
CA VAL A 18 -43.46 -9.55 27.97
C VAL A 18 -43.55 -8.25 27.17
N THR A 19 -44.62 -7.47 27.38
CA THR A 19 -44.81 -6.18 26.72
C THR A 19 -43.79 -5.13 27.16
N THR A 20 -43.43 -5.06 28.45
CA THR A 20 -42.38 -4.14 28.93
C THR A 20 -41.00 -4.53 28.39
N ILE A 21 -40.67 -5.83 28.33
CA ILE A 21 -39.42 -6.31 27.74
C ILE A 21 -39.36 -5.98 26.24
N ALA A 22 -40.45 -6.19 25.50
CA ALA A 22 -40.52 -5.85 24.07
C ALA A 22 -40.35 -4.35 23.84
N PHE A 23 -41.00 -3.51 24.64
CA PHE A 23 -40.89 -2.06 24.57
C PHE A 23 -39.47 -1.57 24.90
N LEU A 24 -38.84 -2.14 25.92
CA LEU A 24 -37.44 -1.86 26.28
C LEU A 24 -36.50 -2.24 25.13
N LYS A 25 -36.70 -3.42 24.52
CA LYS A 25 -35.89 -3.89 23.38
C LYS A 25 -36.07 -3.00 22.15
N GLN A 26 -37.28 -2.52 21.89
CA GLN A 26 -37.57 -1.60 20.79
C GLN A 26 -36.92 -0.23 21.03
N LYS A 27 -37.00 0.30 22.24
CA LYS A 27 -36.32 1.56 22.61
C LYS A 27 -34.81 1.43 22.52
N TYR A 28 -34.25 0.30 22.96
CA TYR A 28 -32.80 0.03 22.87
C TYR A 28 -32.34 -0.10 21.42
N ARG A 29 -33.12 -0.76 20.55
CA ARG A 29 -32.84 -0.89 19.12
C ARG A 29 -32.92 0.46 18.39
N SER A 30 -33.96 1.26 18.68
CA SER A 30 -34.10 2.61 18.14
C SER A 30 -33.00 3.57 18.63
N ALA A 31 -32.48 3.39 19.85
CA ALA A 31 -31.34 4.17 20.35
C ALA A 31 -30.00 3.79 19.68
N LEU A 32 -29.85 2.56 19.23
CA LEU A 32 -28.70 2.09 18.45
C LEU A 32 -28.79 2.46 16.96
N GLU A 33 -30.00 2.57 16.41
CA GLU A 33 -30.24 3.04 15.04
C GLU A 33 -30.17 4.58 14.91
N GLY A 34 -30.17 5.31 16.03
CA GLY A 34 -30.35 6.76 16.07
C GLY A 34 -29.11 7.63 15.85
N ASN A 35 -27.92 7.06 15.66
CA ASN A 35 -26.70 7.71 15.14
C ASN A 35 -25.59 6.64 15.09
N SER A 36 -25.33 6.09 13.90
CA SER A 36 -24.16 5.24 13.71
C SER A 36 -22.90 6.07 13.99
N ILE A 37 -21.94 5.53 14.73
CA ILE A 37 -20.60 6.15 14.88
C ILE A 37 -19.99 6.42 13.49
N GLY A 38 -20.33 5.60 12.49
CA GLY A 38 -19.97 5.83 11.09
C GLY A 38 -20.48 7.16 10.54
N ASP A 39 -21.74 7.50 10.77
CA ASP A 39 -22.37 8.73 10.28
C ASP A 39 -21.75 9.99 10.93
N ILE A 40 -21.33 9.87 12.20
CA ILE A 40 -20.66 10.96 12.92
C ILE A 40 -19.25 11.17 12.37
N ILE A 41 -18.49 10.10 12.12
CA ILE A 41 -17.14 10.18 11.56
C ILE A 41 -17.16 10.76 10.14
N GLU A 42 -18.16 10.38 9.33
CA GLU A 42 -18.32 10.85 7.95
C GLU A 42 -18.67 12.35 7.87
N ASN A 43 -19.32 12.89 8.91
CA ASN A 43 -19.73 14.30 9.00
C ASN A 43 -18.78 15.19 9.84
N LEU A 44 -17.66 14.65 10.35
CA LEU A 44 -16.64 15.50 10.96
C LEU A 44 -15.95 16.29 9.84
N PRO A 45 -15.82 17.63 9.96
CA PRO A 45 -15.08 18.44 8.98
C PRO A 45 -13.58 18.20 9.16
N ILE A 46 -13.11 17.01 8.78
CA ILE A 46 -11.69 16.72 8.65
C ILE A 46 -11.22 17.54 7.46
N LYS A 47 -10.47 18.61 7.74
CA LYS A 47 -9.83 19.42 6.72
C LYS A 47 -8.82 18.55 5.97
N LYS A 48 -9.25 17.98 4.85
CA LYS A 48 -8.38 17.17 3.98
C LYS A 48 -7.28 18.05 3.41
N VAL A 49 -6.04 17.66 3.61
CA VAL A 49 -4.88 18.30 2.97
C VAL A 49 -4.94 17.98 1.47
N VAL A 50 -4.98 19.02 0.65
CA VAL A 50 -4.93 18.88 -0.81
C VAL A 50 -3.48 19.06 -1.24
N VAL A 51 -2.87 17.95 -1.66
CA VAL A 51 -1.52 17.94 -2.22
C VAL A 51 -1.65 17.98 -3.75
N PRO A 52 -1.09 18.99 -4.43
CA PRO A 52 -1.08 19.03 -5.88
C PRO A 52 -0.37 17.82 -6.50
N ASP A 53 -0.94 17.33 -7.60
CA ASP A 53 -0.30 16.33 -8.44
C ASP A 53 0.76 17.02 -9.33
N GLU A 54 2.02 16.73 -9.04
CA GLU A 54 3.19 17.21 -9.79
C GLU A 54 3.89 16.05 -10.52
N SER A 55 3.23 14.89 -10.63
CA SER A 55 3.74 13.74 -11.39
C SER A 55 3.85 14.05 -12.88
N SER A 56 4.86 13.45 -13.52
CA SER A 56 5.06 13.53 -14.96
C SER A 56 3.79 13.13 -15.73
N LYS A 57 3.55 13.80 -16.87
CA LYS A 57 2.46 13.47 -17.80
C LYS A 57 2.97 12.81 -19.08
N GLU A 58 4.25 12.46 -19.12
CA GLU A 58 4.83 11.68 -20.20
C GLU A 58 4.17 10.30 -20.28
N ASP A 59 3.94 9.86 -21.51
CA ASP A 59 3.40 8.54 -21.89
C ASP A 59 4.31 8.01 -23.00
N LYS A 60 5.44 7.42 -22.62
CA LYS A 60 6.45 6.99 -23.59
C LYS A 60 6.01 5.76 -24.38
N ASN A 61 5.20 4.90 -23.76
CA ASN A 61 4.68 3.70 -24.41
C ASN A 61 3.48 4.02 -25.34
N ASN A 62 2.94 5.25 -25.30
CA ASN A 62 1.80 5.75 -26.08
C ASN A 62 0.52 4.93 -25.89
N ASN A 63 0.27 4.45 -24.67
CA ASN A 63 -0.91 3.64 -24.36
C ASN A 63 -2.11 4.49 -23.87
N GLY A 64 -1.95 5.81 -23.75
CA GLY A 64 -2.97 6.74 -23.31
C GLY A 64 -3.01 6.99 -21.80
N ILE A 65 -2.06 6.43 -21.05
CA ILE A 65 -1.93 6.58 -19.60
C ILE A 65 -0.53 7.13 -19.31
N PRO A 66 -0.39 8.20 -18.50
CA PRO A 66 0.94 8.66 -18.09
C PRO A 66 1.76 7.57 -17.40
N ASP A 67 3.03 7.45 -17.77
CA ASP A 67 3.95 6.43 -17.27
C ASP A 67 3.97 6.27 -15.74
N PRO A 68 3.96 7.35 -14.91
CA PRO A 68 3.92 7.18 -13.45
C PRO A 68 2.64 6.47 -12.97
N ILE A 69 1.51 6.73 -13.63
CA ILE A 69 0.22 6.13 -13.31
C ILE A 69 0.17 4.68 -13.82
N ASP A 70 0.80 4.39 -14.96
CA ASP A 70 0.97 3.03 -15.46
C ASP A 70 1.74 2.14 -14.48
N ILE A 71 2.86 2.63 -13.95
CA ILE A 71 3.65 1.92 -12.94
C ILE A 71 2.77 1.57 -11.73
N VAL A 72 2.01 2.55 -11.24
CA VAL A 72 1.14 2.39 -10.06
C VAL A 72 -0.01 1.42 -10.35
N ASN A 73 -0.64 1.51 -11.52
CA ASN A 73 -1.74 0.64 -11.90
C ASN A 73 -1.28 -0.82 -12.03
N GLU A 74 -0.13 -1.06 -12.66
CA GLU A 74 0.41 -2.41 -12.79
C GLU A 74 0.87 -2.98 -11.45
N ALA A 75 1.51 -2.17 -10.61
CA ALA A 75 1.86 -2.57 -9.24
C ALA A 75 0.60 -2.92 -8.43
N ARG A 76 -0.50 -2.16 -8.58
CA ARG A 76 -1.75 -2.39 -7.86
C ARG A 76 -2.40 -3.73 -8.20
N LYS A 77 -2.21 -4.24 -9.41
CA LYS A 77 -2.71 -5.59 -9.78
C LYS A 77 -2.16 -6.68 -8.86
N GLU A 78 -0.98 -6.50 -8.26
CA GLU A 78 -0.45 -7.43 -7.26
C GLU A 78 -1.31 -7.48 -5.99
N VAL A 79 -1.84 -6.34 -5.57
CA VAL A 79 -2.76 -6.25 -4.44
C VAL A 79 -4.10 -6.89 -4.79
N GLU A 80 -4.62 -6.62 -5.99
CA GLU A 80 -5.88 -7.17 -6.49
C GLU A 80 -5.84 -8.70 -6.64
N ARG A 81 -4.70 -9.25 -7.07
CA ARG A 81 -4.45 -10.69 -7.16
C ARG A 81 -4.15 -11.36 -5.82
N GLU A 82 -3.98 -10.58 -4.76
CA GLU A 82 -3.52 -11.08 -3.46
C GLU A 82 -2.17 -11.80 -3.56
N THR A 83 -1.23 -11.30 -4.38
CA THR A 83 0.07 -11.95 -4.64
C THR A 83 0.75 -12.33 -3.34
N VAL A 84 0.98 -13.63 -3.14
CA VAL A 84 1.52 -14.20 -1.91
C VAL A 84 2.99 -13.82 -1.77
N TYR A 85 3.39 -13.44 -0.55
CA TYR A 85 4.81 -13.25 -0.25
C TYR A 85 5.53 -14.60 -0.27
N LYS A 86 6.51 -14.74 -1.16
CA LYS A 86 7.34 -15.93 -1.27
C LYS A 86 8.76 -15.58 -1.69
N ASP A 87 9.67 -15.70 -0.71
CA ASP A 87 11.10 -15.59 -0.95
C ASP A 87 11.65 -16.92 -1.48
N ALA A 88 11.84 -16.98 -2.79
CA ALA A 88 12.35 -18.16 -3.49
C ALA A 88 13.24 -17.76 -4.68
N TYR A 89 14.08 -18.69 -5.11
CA TYR A 89 14.95 -18.55 -6.27
C TYR A 89 14.25 -19.12 -7.52
N TYR A 90 14.27 -18.37 -8.63
CA TYR A 90 13.65 -18.79 -9.89
C TYR A 90 14.69 -18.79 -11.01
N THR A 91 14.75 -19.86 -11.79
CA THR A 91 15.55 -19.86 -13.03
C THR A 91 14.94 -18.87 -14.03
N GLY A 92 15.75 -17.97 -14.58
CA GLY A 92 15.29 -16.81 -15.36
C GLY A 92 14.95 -15.59 -14.49
N GLY A 93 14.86 -15.79 -13.18
CA GLY A 93 14.71 -14.77 -12.16
C GLY A 93 13.29 -14.30 -11.88
N TYR A 94 12.34 -14.56 -12.77
CA TYR A 94 10.96 -14.11 -12.58
C TYR A 94 10.11 -15.12 -11.80
N PRO A 95 9.50 -14.72 -10.67
CA PRO A 95 8.47 -15.55 -10.04
C PRO A 95 7.24 -15.72 -10.95
N PRO A 96 6.51 -16.83 -10.83
CA PRO A 96 5.23 -16.99 -11.49
C PRO A 96 4.19 -15.97 -10.98
N GLU A 97 3.09 -15.82 -11.71
CA GLU A 97 1.98 -14.96 -11.31
C GLU A 97 1.40 -15.41 -9.97
N GLY A 98 1.06 -14.46 -9.10
CA GLY A 98 0.48 -14.73 -7.78
C GLY A 98 1.49 -15.02 -6.66
N GLU A 99 2.79 -15.03 -6.93
CA GLU A 99 3.82 -15.03 -5.88
C GLU A 99 4.97 -14.04 -6.18
N GLY A 100 5.71 -13.65 -5.14
CA GLY A 100 6.87 -12.77 -5.26
C GLY A 100 7.23 -12.12 -3.93
N VAL A 101 8.16 -11.17 -3.98
CA VAL A 101 8.58 -10.33 -2.84
C VAL A 101 8.46 -8.85 -3.20
N CYS A 102 8.86 -7.95 -2.30
CA CYS A 102 8.77 -6.50 -2.48
C CYS A 102 9.43 -5.98 -3.76
N THR A 103 10.60 -6.50 -4.13
CA THR A 103 11.32 -6.15 -5.36
C THR A 103 10.60 -6.60 -6.64
N ASP A 104 9.69 -7.58 -6.54
CA ASP A 104 8.91 -8.04 -7.69
C ASP A 104 7.79 -7.08 -8.07
N VAL A 105 7.25 -6.34 -7.09
CA VAL A 105 6.29 -5.25 -7.34
C VAL A 105 6.93 -4.16 -8.21
N ILE A 106 8.23 -3.91 -8.01
CA ILE A 106 8.97 -2.89 -8.74
C ILE A 106 9.10 -3.24 -10.22
N TRP A 107 9.71 -4.37 -10.56
CA TRP A 107 9.89 -4.70 -11.98
C TRP A 107 8.56 -4.95 -12.70
N ARG A 108 7.54 -5.47 -12.01
CA ARG A 108 6.18 -5.59 -12.58
C ARG A 108 5.60 -4.23 -12.90
N GLY A 109 5.70 -3.26 -12.00
CA GLY A 109 5.31 -1.87 -12.26
C GLY A 109 6.02 -1.27 -13.47
N PHE A 110 7.34 -1.39 -13.53
CA PHE A 110 8.15 -0.84 -14.63
C PHE A 110 7.92 -1.53 -15.99
N ASN A 111 7.48 -2.78 -16.01
CA ASN A 111 7.11 -3.45 -17.25
C ASN A 111 5.93 -2.75 -17.95
N ALA A 112 5.03 -2.08 -17.21
CA ALA A 112 3.92 -1.33 -17.79
C ALA A 112 4.41 -0.23 -18.75
N ILE A 113 5.56 0.38 -18.45
CA ILE A 113 6.16 1.45 -19.25
C ILE A 113 7.26 0.96 -20.18
N ASN A 114 7.28 -0.35 -20.48
CA ASN A 114 8.29 -1.01 -21.32
C ASN A 114 9.75 -0.86 -20.80
N VAL A 115 9.95 -0.73 -19.50
CA VAL A 115 11.28 -0.65 -18.88
C VAL A 115 11.63 -1.96 -18.18
N SER A 116 12.64 -2.67 -18.71
CA SER A 116 13.16 -3.89 -18.09
C SER A 116 14.18 -3.56 -16.99
N ILE A 117 13.71 -3.48 -15.74
CA ILE A 117 14.60 -3.28 -14.56
C ILE A 117 15.69 -4.35 -14.52
N LYS A 118 15.35 -5.60 -14.84
CA LYS A 118 16.31 -6.70 -14.85
C LYS A 118 17.45 -6.46 -15.83
N GLU A 119 17.15 -6.14 -17.09
CA GLU A 119 18.18 -5.94 -18.11
C GLU A 119 19.08 -4.73 -17.80
N LEU A 120 18.48 -3.64 -17.33
CA LEU A 120 19.22 -2.43 -16.96
C LEU A 120 20.13 -2.68 -15.75
N LEU A 121 19.63 -3.38 -14.73
CA LEU A 121 20.39 -3.69 -13.52
C LEU A 121 21.47 -4.75 -13.80
N ASP A 122 21.18 -5.79 -14.60
CA ASP A 122 22.17 -6.77 -15.05
C ASP A 122 23.31 -6.10 -15.84
N LYS A 123 22.99 -5.06 -16.64
CA LYS A 123 24.00 -4.26 -17.33
C LYS A 123 24.84 -3.43 -16.35
N ASP A 124 24.19 -2.69 -15.44
CA ASP A 124 24.93 -1.85 -14.49
C ASP A 124 25.81 -2.66 -13.54
N ILE A 125 25.37 -3.85 -13.11
CA ILE A 125 26.18 -4.78 -12.31
C ILE A 125 27.46 -5.18 -13.05
N ARG A 126 27.36 -5.55 -14.34
CA ARG A 126 28.53 -5.94 -15.13
C ARG A 126 29.53 -4.81 -15.29
N GLU A 127 29.04 -3.57 -15.41
CA GLU A 127 29.86 -2.39 -15.60
C GLU A 127 30.42 -1.84 -14.26
N ASN A 128 29.75 -2.11 -13.13
CA ASN A 128 30.03 -1.48 -11.84
C ASN A 128 30.10 -2.47 -10.66
N LEU A 129 30.65 -3.68 -10.89
CA LEU A 129 30.65 -4.81 -9.94
C LEU A 129 31.10 -4.48 -8.51
N LYS A 130 32.00 -3.50 -8.33
CA LYS A 130 32.52 -3.07 -7.02
C LYS A 130 31.48 -2.35 -6.15
N GLU A 131 30.50 -1.70 -6.77
CA GLU A 131 29.42 -1.01 -6.06
C GLU A 131 28.42 -2.02 -5.47
N TYR A 132 28.20 -3.12 -6.16
CA TYR A 132 27.22 -4.15 -5.82
C TYR A 132 27.77 -5.20 -4.86
N ARG A 133 27.94 -4.83 -3.58
CA ARG A 133 28.52 -5.72 -2.55
C ARG A 133 27.80 -7.07 -2.41
N ARG A 134 26.47 -7.12 -2.61
CA ARG A 134 25.65 -8.34 -2.50
C ARG A 134 25.87 -9.32 -3.66
N VAL A 135 26.47 -8.89 -4.77
CA VAL A 135 26.83 -9.74 -5.91
C VAL A 135 28.10 -10.56 -5.61
N ASN A 136 28.93 -10.12 -4.66
CA ASN A 136 30.14 -10.82 -4.23
C ASN A 136 31.05 -11.25 -5.41
N SER A 137 31.25 -10.34 -6.36
CA SER A 137 32.04 -10.55 -7.58
C SER A 137 31.59 -11.67 -8.52
N LYS A 138 30.42 -12.28 -8.29
CA LYS A 138 29.85 -13.33 -9.15
C LYS A 138 28.39 -12.99 -9.48
N PRO A 139 28.15 -12.25 -10.58
CA PRO A 139 26.80 -11.94 -11.04
C PRO A 139 25.93 -13.19 -11.20
N ASP A 140 24.73 -13.13 -10.65
CA ASP A 140 23.67 -14.11 -10.85
C ASP A 140 22.40 -13.38 -11.34
N PRO A 141 22.14 -13.38 -12.66
CA PRO A 141 21.01 -12.68 -13.25
C PRO A 141 19.65 -13.23 -12.81
N ASN A 142 19.58 -14.38 -12.12
CA ASN A 142 18.34 -14.91 -11.59
C ASN A 142 17.92 -14.28 -10.25
N ILE A 143 18.83 -13.63 -9.53
CA ILE A 143 18.55 -13.15 -8.17
C ILE A 143 19.00 -11.72 -7.93
N ASP A 144 20.00 -11.23 -8.64
CA ASP A 144 20.63 -9.94 -8.31
C ASP A 144 19.65 -8.76 -8.44
N PHE A 145 18.81 -8.72 -9.48
CA PHE A 145 17.78 -7.69 -9.64
C PHE A 145 16.64 -7.80 -8.63
N ARG A 146 16.54 -8.90 -7.89
CA ARG A 146 15.52 -9.14 -6.85
C ARG A 146 16.02 -8.83 -5.44
N ARG A 147 17.22 -8.26 -5.29
CA ARG A 147 17.76 -7.81 -4.00
C ARG A 147 17.50 -6.33 -3.79
N VAL A 148 16.90 -5.98 -2.65
CA VAL A 148 16.59 -4.58 -2.29
C VAL A 148 17.83 -3.69 -2.39
N LEU A 149 18.96 -4.09 -1.78
CA LEU A 149 20.19 -3.28 -1.82
C LEU A 149 20.81 -3.16 -3.22
N ASN A 150 20.57 -4.11 -4.13
CA ASN A 150 21.02 -3.95 -5.51
C ASN A 150 20.11 -2.97 -6.26
N GLN A 151 18.80 -3.04 -6.05
CA GLN A 151 17.86 -2.07 -6.61
C GLN A 151 18.13 -0.65 -6.08
N ASP A 152 18.45 -0.50 -4.79
CA ASP A 152 18.89 0.77 -4.20
C ASP A 152 20.07 1.39 -4.96
N ILE A 153 21.16 0.64 -5.13
CA ILE A 153 22.35 1.10 -5.88
C ILE A 153 21.97 1.51 -7.31
N PHE A 154 21.15 0.69 -7.98
CA PHE A 154 20.69 0.96 -9.34
C PHE A 154 19.89 2.26 -9.39
N PHE A 155 18.82 2.40 -8.59
CA PHE A 155 17.97 3.58 -8.61
C PHE A 155 18.73 4.84 -8.19
N LYS A 156 19.66 4.75 -7.25
CA LYS A 156 20.55 5.86 -6.89
C LYS A 156 21.35 6.41 -8.08
N ARG A 157 21.72 5.56 -9.04
CA ARG A 157 22.53 5.93 -10.21
C ARG A 157 21.68 6.46 -11.37
N TYR A 158 20.46 5.93 -11.56
CA TYR A 158 19.66 6.22 -12.74
C TYR A 158 18.45 7.13 -12.50
N CYS A 159 17.94 7.20 -11.27
CA CYS A 159 16.82 8.05 -10.89
C CYS A 159 17.26 9.43 -10.38
N GLU A 160 16.28 10.32 -10.22
CA GLU A 160 16.42 11.47 -9.33
C GLU A 160 16.28 11.01 -7.87
N SER A 161 17.14 11.51 -6.98
CA SER A 161 17.02 11.26 -5.54
C SER A 161 16.27 12.41 -4.88
N LEU A 162 15.22 12.08 -4.14
CA LEU A 162 14.31 13.03 -3.52
C LEU A 162 14.48 13.08 -2.00
N THR A 163 13.73 13.97 -1.35
CA THR A 163 13.69 14.03 0.11
C THR A 163 13.22 12.70 0.71
N THR A 164 13.86 12.29 1.80
CA THR A 164 13.42 11.18 2.65
C THR A 164 12.67 11.64 3.89
N GLN A 165 12.56 12.96 4.09
CA GLN A 165 11.79 13.56 5.18
C GLN A 165 10.33 13.72 4.73
N LEU A 166 9.42 13.05 5.42
CA LEU A 166 7.97 13.20 5.22
C LEU A 166 7.42 14.14 6.29
N ASN A 167 7.03 15.34 5.89
CA ASN A 167 6.47 16.36 6.78
C ASN A 167 5.01 16.65 6.42
N VAL A 168 4.08 16.21 7.26
CA VAL A 168 2.63 16.36 7.06
C VAL A 168 2.14 17.81 7.19
N ASP A 169 2.91 18.67 7.87
CA ASP A 169 2.58 20.08 8.06
C ASP A 169 3.08 20.96 6.91
N ASP A 170 3.81 20.39 5.95
CA ASP A 170 4.39 21.12 4.81
C ASP A 170 3.91 20.53 3.47
N VAL A 171 2.97 21.24 2.83
CA VAL A 171 2.45 20.86 1.51
C VAL A 171 3.54 20.83 0.44
N ASN A 172 4.58 21.67 0.53
CA ASN A 172 5.68 21.63 -0.44
C ASN A 172 6.51 20.36 -0.28
N ASN A 173 6.71 19.90 0.97
CA ASN A 173 7.31 18.60 1.20
C ASN A 173 6.41 17.46 0.69
N LEU A 174 5.10 17.50 0.95
CA LEU A 174 4.17 16.44 0.53
C LEU A 174 4.08 16.26 -0.99
N LYS A 175 4.29 17.35 -1.75
CA LYS A 175 4.38 17.33 -3.22
C LYS A 175 5.60 16.61 -3.75
N GLU A 176 6.64 16.42 -2.97
CA GLU A 176 7.81 15.65 -3.41
C GLU A 176 7.49 14.16 -3.55
N TRP A 177 6.39 13.67 -3.00
CA TRP A 177 6.03 12.24 -2.97
C TRP A 177 4.96 11.91 -4.01
N GLN A 178 5.33 11.62 -5.25
CA GLN A 178 4.39 11.47 -6.37
C GLN A 178 4.18 10.00 -6.76
N PRO A 179 3.05 9.65 -7.40
CA PRO A 179 2.80 8.29 -7.87
C PRO A 179 3.94 7.79 -8.76
N GLY A 180 4.29 6.51 -8.60
CA GLY A 180 5.34 5.85 -9.37
C GLY A 180 6.75 6.03 -8.78
N ASP A 181 6.94 6.93 -7.80
CA ASP A 181 8.19 7.04 -7.07
C ASP A 181 8.47 5.75 -6.27
N ILE A 182 9.73 5.53 -5.94
CA ILE A 182 10.21 4.33 -5.25
C ILE A 182 10.76 4.72 -3.89
N VAL A 183 10.33 4.05 -2.83
CA VAL A 183 10.88 4.22 -1.48
C VAL A 183 11.58 2.96 -1.01
N VAL A 184 12.73 3.14 -0.37
CA VAL A 184 13.60 2.07 0.12
C VAL A 184 13.74 2.18 1.64
N PHE A 185 13.72 1.03 2.32
CA PHE A 185 14.01 0.86 3.73
C PHE A 185 15.14 -0.16 3.88
N VAL A 186 16.15 0.16 4.69
CA VAL A 186 17.30 -0.75 4.92
C VAL A 186 17.54 -1.07 6.39
N GLU A 187 16.96 -0.28 7.30
CA GLU A 187 17.07 -0.55 8.73
C GLU A 187 16.06 -1.61 9.16
N GLY A 188 16.52 -2.61 9.90
CA GLY A 188 15.71 -3.75 10.30
C GLY A 188 15.45 -4.71 9.12
N TYR A 189 14.26 -4.61 8.53
CA TYR A 189 13.86 -5.42 7.38
C TYR A 189 14.05 -4.63 6.09
N GLU A 190 14.93 -5.12 5.21
CA GLU A 190 15.14 -4.56 3.88
C GLU A 190 13.83 -4.61 3.09
N HIS A 191 13.35 -3.46 2.65
CA HIS A 191 12.07 -3.36 1.98
C HIS A 191 12.07 -2.27 0.91
N ILE A 192 11.21 -2.43 -0.10
CA ILE A 192 11.06 -1.46 -1.18
C ILE A 192 9.59 -1.41 -1.61
N ALA A 193 9.13 -0.25 -2.04
CA ALA A 193 7.74 -0.04 -2.44
C ALA A 193 7.60 1.05 -3.49
N ILE A 194 6.47 1.05 -4.20
CA ILE A 194 6.05 2.12 -5.13
C ILE A 194 5.08 3.05 -4.42
N ILE A 195 5.28 4.37 -4.52
CA ILE A 195 4.33 5.39 -4.06
C ILE A 195 3.07 5.34 -4.92
N SER A 196 1.92 5.26 -4.25
CA SER A 196 0.59 5.25 -4.87
C SER A 196 0.08 6.66 -5.16
N ASP A 197 -0.88 6.77 -6.08
CA ASP A 197 -1.69 7.98 -6.29
C ASP A 197 -2.73 8.22 -5.18
N LYS A 198 -2.92 7.25 -4.27
CA LYS A 198 -3.77 7.41 -3.09
C LYS A 198 -3.05 8.15 -1.97
N ARG A 199 -3.78 9.06 -1.31
CA ARG A 199 -3.36 9.77 -0.10
C ARG A 199 -4.45 9.73 0.96
N ASP A 200 -4.06 9.76 2.23
CA ASP A 200 -5.01 9.92 3.32
C ASP A 200 -5.42 11.39 3.55
N SER A 201 -6.17 11.65 4.63
CA SER A 201 -6.66 12.99 4.96
C SER A 201 -5.55 14.01 5.21
N ASP A 202 -4.37 13.54 5.64
CA ASP A 202 -3.22 14.39 5.98
C ASP A 202 -2.30 14.57 4.77
N GLY A 203 -2.68 14.01 3.61
CA GLY A 203 -1.90 14.07 2.38
C GLY A 203 -0.75 13.06 2.32
N ILE A 204 -0.64 12.16 3.30
CA ILE A 204 0.38 11.11 3.33
C ILE A 204 0.07 10.10 2.21
N PRO A 205 1.03 9.80 1.32
CA PRO A 205 0.82 8.82 0.27
C PRO A 205 0.70 7.41 0.83
N TYR A 206 -0.03 6.57 0.10
CA TYR A 206 0.04 5.12 0.25
C TYR A 206 1.24 4.59 -0.53
N VAL A 207 1.66 3.38 -0.22
CA VAL A 207 2.66 2.62 -0.95
C VAL A 207 2.11 1.24 -1.32
N ILE A 208 2.48 0.78 -2.51
CA ILE A 208 2.19 -0.57 -3.01
C ILE A 208 3.44 -1.40 -2.83
N HIS A 209 3.31 -2.51 -2.10
CA HIS A 209 4.43 -3.38 -1.75
C HIS A 209 3.96 -4.82 -1.55
N ASN A 210 4.92 -5.74 -1.43
CA ASN A 210 4.66 -7.13 -1.05
C ASN A 210 5.50 -7.54 0.16
N SER A 211 4.83 -8.00 1.19
CA SER A 211 5.39 -8.51 2.45
C SER A 211 4.45 -9.58 3.00
N THR A 212 4.91 -10.40 3.96
CA THR A 212 4.05 -11.43 4.57
C THR A 212 2.74 -10.83 5.10
N PRO A 213 1.56 -11.41 4.77
CA PRO A 213 1.37 -12.63 3.97
C PRO A 213 1.27 -12.41 2.46
N LYS A 214 0.94 -11.21 1.99
CA LYS A 214 0.67 -10.90 0.58
C LYS A 214 0.86 -9.42 0.26
N ALA A 215 0.81 -9.08 -1.03
CA ALA A 215 0.82 -7.70 -1.51
C ALA A 215 -0.30 -6.85 -0.91
N SER A 216 0.04 -5.59 -0.61
CA SER A 216 -0.88 -4.60 -0.04
C SER A 216 -0.57 -3.19 -0.50
N GLU A 217 -1.61 -2.37 -0.52
CA GLU A 217 -1.52 -0.92 -0.64
C GLU A 217 -1.76 -0.32 0.75
N ALA A 218 -0.70 0.14 1.41
CA ALA A 218 -0.69 0.54 2.81
C ALA A 218 -0.24 2.00 2.96
N LYS A 219 -0.63 2.67 4.06
CA LYS A 219 -0.16 4.03 4.32
C LYS A 219 1.35 4.04 4.52
N LEU A 220 2.05 5.00 3.93
CA LEU A 220 3.49 5.18 4.17
C LEU A 220 3.80 5.40 5.66
N SER A 221 2.89 6.06 6.40
CA SER A 221 3.02 6.28 7.84
C SER A 221 2.90 5.02 8.71
N TRP A 222 2.53 3.86 8.15
CA TRP A 222 2.55 2.59 8.89
C TRP A 222 3.94 1.95 8.95
N PHE A 223 4.89 2.47 8.19
CA PHE A 223 6.28 2.02 8.20
C PHE A 223 7.04 2.78 9.28
N ASN A 224 7.44 2.06 10.35
CA ASN A 224 8.16 2.66 11.48
C ASN A 224 9.66 2.85 11.22
N ASN A 225 10.21 2.19 10.20
CA ASN A 225 11.62 2.31 9.86
C ASN A 225 11.85 3.63 9.10
N PRO A 226 13.00 4.30 9.31
CA PRO A 226 13.36 5.47 8.52
C PRO A 226 13.36 5.16 7.03
N ILE A 227 12.82 6.09 6.23
CA ILE A 227 12.92 6.03 4.76
C ILE A 227 14.40 6.24 4.42
N TYR A 228 15.03 5.19 3.93
CA TYR A 228 16.46 5.21 3.60
C TYR A 228 16.72 6.00 2.33
N ALA A 229 15.89 5.78 1.31
CA ALA A 229 15.98 6.47 0.04
C ALA A 229 14.61 6.64 -0.61
N HIS A 230 14.52 7.66 -1.48
CA HIS A 230 13.33 7.99 -2.24
C HIS A 230 13.79 8.40 -3.65
N TYR A 231 13.24 7.73 -4.67
CA TYR A 231 13.70 7.85 -6.05
C TYR A 231 12.55 8.11 -7.01
N ARG A 232 12.77 9.02 -7.96
CA ARG A 232 11.85 9.26 -9.09
C ARG A 232 12.49 8.87 -10.41
N TRP A 233 11.79 8.03 -11.17
CA TRP A 233 12.22 7.64 -12.49
C TRP A 233 12.23 8.84 -13.45
N LYS A 234 13.21 8.85 -14.36
CA LYS A 234 13.33 9.89 -15.39
C LYS A 234 12.52 9.42 -16.61
N TYR A 235 11.27 9.88 -16.64
CA TYR A 235 10.31 9.63 -17.70
C TYR A 235 10.70 10.26 -19.03
#